data_AF-A0A3E0NGF9-F1
#
_entry.id   AF-A0A3E0NGF9-F1
#
_cell.length_a   1.000
_cell.length_b   1.000
_cell.length_c   1.000
_cell.angle_alpha   90.00
_cell.angle_beta   90.00
_cell.angle_gamma   90.00
#
_symmetry.space_group_name_H-M   'P 1'
#
loop_
_entity.id
_entity.type
_entity.pdbx_description
1 polymer ?
#
loop_
_entity_poly.entity_id
_entity_poly.type
_entity_poly.pdbx_seq_one_letter_code
_entity_poly.pdbx_strand_id
1 'polypeptide(L)' 'HRVANELQAGIVWINEYNITPAEIPFGGYKESGIGRENGLQTIEHFTQSKTIYANLGKVEKTY' A
#
# COMPACT_ATOMS: atom_id res chain seq x y z
N HIS A 1 6.60 21.09 5.74
CA HIS A 1 5.36 21.35 4.99
C HIS A 1 4.16 21.49 5.93
N ARG A 2 4.06 22.62 6.69
CA ARG A 2 3.08 22.77 7.77
C ARG A 2 1.63 22.61 7.30
N VAL A 3 1.23 23.39 6.28
CA VAL A 3 -0.14 23.34 5.73
C VAL A 3 -0.45 21.96 5.15
N ALA A 4 0.45 21.36 4.36
CA ALA A 4 0.24 20.04 3.78
C ALA A 4 0.02 18.94 4.84
N ASN A 5 0.72 19.03 5.97
CA ASN A 5 0.57 18.08 7.08
C ASN A 5 -0.76 18.25 7.84
N GLU A 6 -1.39 19.43 7.78
CA GLU A 6 -2.68 19.71 8.42
C GLU A 6 -3.87 19.25 7.55
N LEU A 7 -3.65 18.99 6.26
CA LEU A 7 -4.72 18.59 5.32
C LEU A 7 -5.09 17.12 5.49
N GLN A 8 -6.40 16.86 5.57
CA GLN A 8 -6.96 15.51 5.60
C GLN A 8 -7.31 15.03 4.17
N ALA A 9 -6.27 14.82 3.36
CA ALA A 9 -6.39 14.39 1.97
C ALA A 9 -5.48 13.19 1.68
N GLY A 10 -5.85 12.40 0.68
CA GLY A 10 -5.05 11.24 0.28
C GLY A 10 -3.81 11.62 -0.54
N ILE A 11 -3.82 12.82 -1.16
CA ILE A 11 -2.74 13.40 -1.95
C ILE A 11 -2.73 14.91 -1.71
N VAL A 12 -1.55 15.50 -1.61
CA VAL A 12 -1.34 16.95 -1.54
C VAL A 12 -0.24 17.33 -2.51
N TRP A 13 -0.52 18.26 -3.42
CA TRP A 13 0.50 18.86 -4.28
C TRP A 13 0.94 20.21 -3.70
N ILE A 14 2.24 20.51 -3.78
CA ILE A 14 2.83 21.76 -3.29
C ILE A 14 3.47 22.47 -4.47
N ASN A 15 2.99 23.68 -4.77
CA ASN A 15 3.44 24.51 -5.90
C ASN A 15 3.29 23.85 -7.29
N GLU A 16 2.47 22.81 -7.40
CA GLU A 16 2.11 22.11 -8.62
C GLU A 16 0.69 21.53 -8.45
N TYR A 17 0.09 20.98 -9.51
CA TYR A 17 -1.22 20.37 -9.42
C TYR A 17 -1.40 19.27 -10.47
N ASN A 18 -2.05 18.17 -10.07
CA ASN A 18 -2.47 17.08 -10.95
C ASN A 18 -1.34 16.32 -11.67
N ILE A 19 -0.16 16.25 -11.05
CA ILE A 19 0.90 15.34 -11.47
C ILE A 19 0.78 14.04 -10.70
N THR A 20 0.61 12.93 -11.43
CA THR A 20 0.38 11.58 -10.87
C THR A 20 1.34 10.57 -11.49
N PRO A 21 2.62 10.57 -11.09
CA PRO A 21 3.61 9.61 -11.57
C PRO A 21 3.21 8.17 -11.20
N ALA A 22 3.60 7.20 -12.02
CA ALA A 22 3.21 5.80 -11.85
C ALA A 22 3.78 5.16 -10.56
N GLU A 23 4.88 5.72 -10.04
CA GLU A 23 5.59 5.26 -8.86
C GLU A 23 5.00 5.77 -7.53
N ILE A 24 4.15 6.81 -7.55
CA ILE A 24 3.61 7.44 -6.33
C ILE A 24 2.19 6.92 -6.06
N PRO A 25 1.88 6.39 -4.86
CA PRO A 25 0.54 5.95 -4.53
C PRO A 25 -0.51 7.06 -4.65
N PHE A 26 -1.57 6.77 -5.39
CA PHE A 26 -2.73 7.63 -5.62
C PHE A 26 -3.95 7.08 -4.87
N GLY A 27 -4.76 7.94 -4.24
CA GLY A 27 -6.02 7.49 -3.63
C GLY A 27 -6.64 8.48 -2.67
N GLY A 28 -7.84 8.16 -2.20
CA GLY A 28 -8.66 9.03 -1.37
C GLY A 28 -8.29 9.01 0.12
N TYR A 29 -8.97 9.88 0.87
CA TYR A 29 -8.99 9.87 2.34
C TYR A 29 -10.45 10.03 2.79
N LYS A 30 -10.82 9.44 3.94
CA LYS A 30 -12.22 9.36 4.42
C LYS A 30 -13.14 8.71 3.37
N GLU A 31 -14.26 9.34 3.04
CA GLU A 31 -15.29 8.81 2.15
C GLU A 31 -14.91 8.93 0.66
N SER A 32 -13.76 9.53 0.33
CA SER A 32 -13.31 9.67 -1.06
C SER A 32 -12.73 8.39 -1.66
N GLY A 33 -12.60 7.31 -0.89
CA GLY A 33 -12.19 6.01 -1.40
C GLY A 33 -11.42 5.14 -0.40
N ILE A 34 -11.29 3.86 -0.72
CA ILE A 34 -10.55 2.85 0.05
C ILE A 34 -9.46 2.27 -0.85
N GLY A 35 -8.29 2.03 -0.27
CA GLY A 35 -7.13 1.49 -1.00
C GLY A 35 -6.30 2.58 -1.70
N ARG A 36 -5.38 2.15 -2.55
CA ARG A 36 -4.48 2.99 -3.34
C ARG A 36 -4.26 2.37 -4.72
N GLU A 37 -4.07 3.23 -5.70
CA GLU A 37 -3.58 2.93 -7.05
C GLU A 37 -2.13 3.41 -7.19
N ASN A 38 -1.41 2.96 -8.23
CA ASN A 38 0.00 3.28 -8.47
C ASN A 38 0.98 2.87 -7.35
N GLY A 39 2.28 2.96 -7.65
CA GLY A 39 3.34 2.59 -6.71
C GLY A 39 3.34 1.11 -6.31
N LEU A 40 4.32 0.73 -5.50
CA LEU A 40 4.50 -0.66 -5.08
C LEU A 40 3.38 -1.14 -4.15
N GLN A 41 2.80 -0.24 -3.36
CA GLN A 41 1.71 -0.54 -2.44
C GLN A 41 0.50 -1.16 -3.17
N THR A 42 0.22 -0.71 -4.39
CA THR A 42 -0.89 -1.26 -5.18
C THR A 42 -0.61 -2.69 -5.62
N ILE A 43 0.63 -3.06 -5.93
CA ILE A 43 1.00 -4.44 -6.25
C ILE A 43 0.71 -5.35 -5.06
N GLU A 44 1.08 -4.93 -3.85
CA GLU A 44 0.74 -5.67 -2.63
C GLU A 44 -0.78 -5.81 -2.44
N HIS A 45 -1.54 -4.77 -2.76
CA HIS A 45 -3.01 -4.81 -2.67
C HIS A 45 -3.67 -5.75 -3.69
N PHE A 46 -3.07 -5.91 -4.88
CA PHE A 46 -3.54 -6.84 -5.92
C PHE A 46 -2.94 -8.24 -5.80
N THR A 47 -2.13 -8.50 -4.77
CA THR A 47 -1.58 -9.82 -4.50
C THR A 47 -2.07 -10.32 -3.14
N GLN A 48 -1.95 -11.62 -2.93
CA GLN A 48 -2.33 -12.25 -1.66
C GLN A 48 -1.16 -13.07 -1.15
N SER A 49 -0.86 -12.90 0.13
CA SER A 49 0.20 -13.67 0.78
C SER A 49 -0.21 -15.14 0.91
N LYS A 50 0.66 -16.03 0.43
CA LYS A 50 0.54 -17.48 0.64
C LYS A 50 1.78 -17.98 1.35
N THR A 51 1.62 -18.50 2.56
CA THR A 51 2.72 -19.08 3.33
C THR A 51 2.80 -20.57 3.07
N ILE A 52 3.98 -21.06 2.67
CA ILE A 52 4.26 -22.48 2.49
C ILE A 52 5.40 -22.84 3.44
N TYR A 53 5.14 -23.75 4.37
CA TYR A 53 6.15 -24.37 5.20
C TYR A 53 6.43 -25.77 4.68
N ALA A 54 7.68 -26.03 4.31
CA ALA A 54 8.13 -27.31 3.79
C ALA A 54 9.18 -27.91 4.74
N ASN A 55 8.77 -28.90 5.54
CA ASN A 55 9.71 -29.73 6.27
C ASN A 55 10.30 -30.78 5.32
N LEU A 56 11.60 -30.70 5.04
CA LEU A 56 12.33 -31.66 4.21
C LEU A 56 12.96 -32.81 5.02
N GLY A 57 12.89 -32.74 6.35
CA GLY A 57 13.41 -33.73 7.27
C GLY A 57 12.36 -34.70 7.79
N LYS A 58 12.76 -35.54 8.76
CA LYS A 58 11.80 -36.41 9.46
C LYS A 58 10.86 -35.55 10.30
N VAL A 59 9.57 -35.86 10.25
CA VAL A 59 8.58 -35.27 11.16
C VAL A 59 8.81 -35.90 12.54
N GLU A 60 9.11 -35.08 13.54
CA GLU A 60 9.21 -35.54 14.92
C GLU A 60 7.84 -36.00 15.42
N LYS A 61 7.80 -37.14 16.12
CA LYS A 61 6.59 -37.60 16.79
C LYS A 61 6.48 -36.87 18.12
N THR A 62 5.34 -36.24 18.35
CA THR A 62 5.00 -35.58 19.62
C THR A 62 4.39 -36.52 20.66
N TYR A 63 4.70 -37.82 20.57
CA TYR A 63 4.34 -38.85 21.56
C TYR A 63 5.40 -39.96 21.60
#